data_AF-A0A562LYM7-F1
#
_entry.id   AF-A0A562LYM7-F1
#
_cell.length_a   1.000
_cell.length_b   1.000
_cell.length_c   1.000
_cell.angle_alpha   90.00
_cell.angle_beta   90.00
_cell.angle_gamma   90.00
#
_symmetry.space_group_name_H-M   'P 1'
#
loop_
_entity.id
_entity.type
_entity.pdbx_description
1 polymer ?
#
loop_
_entity_poly.entity_id
_entity_poly.type
_entity_poly.pdbx_seq_one_letter_code
_entity_poly.pdbx_strand_id
1 'polypeptide(L)'
;MAARNRLLGALCATIDGRADATTELILAEIRRAGYWISGDGRIGEGDLATILGMAAGALANRRREGKAPPSYALGGGGHRVTYRVTEVAQWLEAHRNAT
;
A
#
# COMPACT_ATOMS: atom_id res chain seq x y z
N MET A 1 18.84 -5.41 -11.69
CA MET A 1 18.00 -4.72 -12.69
C MET A 1 16.56 -4.50 -12.23
N ALA A 2 15.87 -5.49 -11.65
CA ALA A 2 14.44 -5.38 -11.29
C ALA A 2 14.10 -4.24 -10.31
N ALA A 3 14.90 -4.03 -9.25
CA ALA A 3 14.62 -2.98 -8.25
C ALA A 3 14.69 -1.55 -8.84
N ARG A 4 15.66 -1.29 -9.73
CA ARG A 4 15.80 0.00 -10.41
C ARG A 4 14.60 0.28 -11.34
N ASN A 5 14.11 -0.74 -12.04
CA ASN A 5 12.93 -0.60 -12.89
C ASN A 5 11.66 -0.29 -12.07
N ARG A 6 11.52 -0.86 -10.86
CA ARG A 6 10.40 -0.55 -9.97
C ARG A 6 10.45 0.88 -9.44
N LEU A 7 11.62 1.40 -9.09
CA LEU A 7 11.78 2.80 -8.67
C LEU A 7 11.41 3.77 -9.80
N LEU A 8 11.84 3.49 -11.03
CA LEU A 8 11.45 4.28 -12.20
C LEU A 8 9.94 4.19 -12.46
N GLY A 9 9.36 3.00 -12.34
CA GLY A 9 7.91 2.80 -12.47
C GLY A 9 7.10 3.59 -11.45
N ALA A 10 7.52 3.58 -10.18
CA ALA A 10 6.89 4.36 -9.11
C ALA A 10 7.01 5.87 -9.36
N LEU A 11 8.19 6.34 -9.79
CA LEU A 11 8.41 7.75 -10.10
C LEU A 11 7.52 8.22 -11.26
N CYS A 12 7.46 7.45 -12.36
CA CYS A 12 6.58 7.77 -13.48
C CYS A 12 5.11 7.82 -13.04
N ALA A 13 4.67 6.87 -12.21
CA ALA A 13 3.30 6.82 -11.70
C ALA A 13 2.94 8.00 -10.79
N THR A 14 3.91 8.52 -10.04
CA THR A 14 3.73 9.75 -9.25
C THR A 14 3.63 10.97 -10.18
N ILE A 15 4.51 11.08 -11.17
CA ILE A 15 4.56 12.24 -12.08
C ILE A 15 3.32 12.30 -12.98
N ASP A 16 2.85 11.15 -13.48
CA ASP A 16 1.69 11.07 -14.37
C ASP A 16 0.33 11.02 -13.63
N GLY A 17 0.35 11.11 -12.28
CA GLY A 17 -0.83 11.17 -11.43
C GLY A 17 -1.54 9.84 -11.20
N ARG A 18 -1.05 8.72 -11.75
CA ARG A 18 -1.67 7.40 -11.50
C ARG A 18 -1.58 6.99 -10.04
N ALA A 19 -0.48 7.29 -9.35
CA ALA A 19 -0.34 6.98 -7.94
C ALA A 19 -1.38 7.73 -7.09
N ASP A 20 -1.71 8.97 -7.46
CA ASP A 20 -2.73 9.77 -6.77
C ASP A 20 -4.14 9.23 -7.05
N ALA A 21 -4.44 8.87 -8.29
CA ALA A 21 -5.71 8.22 -8.64
C ALA A 21 -5.91 6.90 -7.87
N THR A 22 -4.87 6.06 -7.83
CA THR A 22 -4.89 4.79 -7.07
C THR A 22 -4.99 5.05 -5.55
N THR A 23 -4.35 6.11 -5.04
CA THR A 23 -4.49 6.54 -3.64
C THR A 23 -5.95 6.86 -3.31
N GLU A 24 -6.63 7.65 -4.15
CA GLU A 24 -8.03 8.03 -3.92
C GLU A 24 -8.98 6.83 -3.97
N LEU A 25 -8.73 5.86 -4.85
CA LEU A 25 -9.50 4.60 -4.89
C LEU A 25 -9.34 3.81 -3.58
N ILE A 26 -8.12 3.69 -3.06
CA ILE A 26 -7.87 3.00 -1.79
C ILE A 26 -8.55 3.78 -0.65
N LEU A 27 -8.40 5.09 -0.59
CA LEU A 27 -9.03 5.92 0.45
C LEU A 27 -10.56 5.84 0.40
N ALA A 28 -11.17 5.79 -0.78
CA ALA A 28 -12.59 5.60 -0.94
C ALA A 28 -13.05 4.26 -0.34
N GLU A 29 -12.31 3.19 -0.59
CA GLU A 29 -12.60 1.86 -0.04
C GLU A 29 -12.42 1.80 1.48
N ILE A 30 -11.36 2.41 2.01
CA ILE A 30 -11.13 2.55 3.46
C ILE A 30 -12.34 3.21 4.13
N ARG A 31 -12.78 4.34 3.57
CA ARG A 31 -13.94 5.09 4.07
C ARG A 31 -15.21 4.26 3.98
N ARG A 32 -15.44 3.59 2.84
CA ARG A 32 -16.63 2.76 2.60
C ARG A 32 -16.72 1.58 3.58
N ALA A 33 -15.59 0.93 3.86
CA ALA A 33 -15.51 -0.20 4.79
C ALA A 33 -15.48 0.23 6.27
N GLY A 34 -15.31 1.53 6.55
CA GLY A 34 -15.23 2.06 7.91
C GLY A 34 -13.92 1.70 8.62
N TYR A 35 -12.85 1.45 7.87
CA TYR A 35 -11.55 1.13 8.45
C TYR A 35 -10.90 2.36 9.09
N TRP A 36 -10.09 2.10 10.12
CA TRP A 36 -9.33 3.15 10.76
C TRP A 36 -8.23 3.67 9.82
N ILE A 37 -8.04 4.99 9.83
CA ILE A 37 -6.92 5.65 9.15
C ILE A 37 -6.34 6.72 10.08
N SER A 38 -5.02 6.82 10.13
CA SER A 38 -4.36 7.91 10.88
C SER A 38 -4.47 9.25 10.16
N GLY A 39 -4.25 10.34 10.89
CA GLY A 39 -4.22 11.69 10.31
C GLY A 39 -3.16 11.90 9.23
N ASP A 40 -2.11 11.07 9.20
CA ASP A 40 -1.10 11.07 8.16
C ASP A 40 -1.34 10.02 7.06
N GLY A 41 -2.54 9.43 6.99
CA GLY A 41 -2.95 8.56 5.88
C GLY A 41 -2.40 7.13 5.95
N ARG A 42 -2.23 6.58 7.17
CA ARG A 42 -1.81 5.18 7.36
C ARG A 42 -2.96 4.29 7.78
N ILE A 43 -2.95 3.06 7.27
CA ILE A 43 -3.90 2.00 7.57
C ILE A 43 -3.19 0.79 8.20
N GLY A 44 -3.92 -0.01 8.99
CA GLY A 44 -3.43 -1.26 9.56
C GLY A 44 -3.15 -2.36 8.54
N GLU A 45 -2.19 -3.25 8.84
CA GLU A 45 -1.82 -4.38 7.98
C GLU A 45 -3.01 -5.32 7.65
N GLY A 46 -3.84 -5.64 8.64
CA GLY A 46 -4.99 -6.54 8.44
C GLY A 46 -6.06 -5.94 7.53
N ASP A 47 -6.39 -4.68 7.74
CA ASP A 47 -7.38 -3.96 6.96
C ASP A 47 -6.89 -3.74 5.53
N LEU A 48 -5.62 -3.34 5.37
CA LEU A 48 -5.01 -3.20 4.05
C LEU A 48 -4.98 -4.52 3.29
N ALA A 49 -4.65 -5.64 3.95
CA ALA A 49 -4.68 -6.94 3.30
C ALA A 49 -6.07 -7.21 2.70
N THR A 50 -7.14 -6.92 3.44
CA THR A 50 -8.52 -7.07 2.97
C THR A 50 -8.79 -6.21 1.73
N ILE A 51 -8.39 -4.93 1.75
CA ILE A 51 -8.54 -4.01 0.60
C ILE A 51 -7.80 -4.52 -0.63
N LEU A 52 -6.60 -5.08 -0.45
CA LEU A 52 -5.80 -5.66 -1.54
C LEU A 52 -6.29 -7.05 -1.99
N GLY A 53 -7.41 -7.55 -1.45
CA GLY A 53 -7.93 -8.88 -1.77
C GLY A 53 -7.04 -10.01 -1.26
N MET A 54 -6.28 -9.78 -0.19
CA MET A 54 -5.37 -10.73 0.43
C MET A 54 -5.89 -11.18 1.80
N ALA A 55 -5.60 -12.42 2.18
CA ALA A 55 -5.74 -12.83 3.58
C ALA A 55 -4.78 -12.03 4.47
N ALA A 56 -5.19 -11.69 5.70
CA ALA A 56 -4.38 -10.90 6.63
C ALA A 56 -2.95 -11.45 6.84
N GLY A 57 -2.82 -12.78 6.98
CA GLY A 57 -1.52 -13.43 7.12
C GLY A 57 -0.65 -13.36 5.86
N ALA A 58 -1.25 -13.27 4.67
CA ALA A 58 -0.53 -13.24 3.41
C ALA A 58 0.27 -11.94 3.23
N LEU A 59 -0.31 -10.78 3.59
CA LEU A 59 0.42 -9.50 3.54
C LEU A 59 1.58 -9.48 4.54
N ALA A 60 1.36 -9.99 5.75
CA ALA A 60 2.40 -10.12 6.77
C ALA A 60 3.57 -11.01 6.29
N ASN A 61 3.27 -12.12 5.62
CA ASN A 61 4.29 -13.00 5.03
C ASN A 61 5.05 -12.29 3.91
N ARG A 62 4.35 -11.63 2.97
CA ARG A 62 4.99 -10.84 1.91
C ARG A 62 5.89 -9.76 2.46
N ARG A 63 5.51 -9.09 3.56
CA ARG A 63 6.36 -8.10 4.23
C ARG A 63 7.64 -8.74 4.78
N ARG A 64 7.54 -9.87 5.48
CA ARG A 64 8.73 -10.60 5.98
C ARG A 64 9.67 -11.03 4.85
N GLU A 65 9.12 -11.32 3.68
CA GLU A 65 9.88 -11.65 2.47
C GLU A 65 10.44 -10.42 1.72
N GLY A 66 10.14 -9.19 2.17
CA GLY A 66 10.52 -7.97 1.46
C GLY A 66 9.77 -7.74 0.15
N LYS A 67 8.59 -8.35 -0.02
CA LYS A 67 7.75 -8.31 -1.24
C LYS A 67 6.43 -7.56 -1.05
N ALA A 68 6.29 -6.82 0.04
CA ALA A 68 5.13 -5.95 0.30
C ALA A 68 5.50 -4.47 0.04
N PRO A 69 4.51 -3.55 0.03
CA PRO A 69 4.79 -2.12 0.08
C PRO A 69 5.61 -1.73 1.33
N PRO A 70 6.21 -0.53 1.35
CA PRO A 70 6.83 0.02 2.55
C PRO A 70 5.87 -0.01 3.74
N SER A 71 6.39 -0.49 4.88
CA SER A 71 5.61 -0.68 6.10
C SER A 71 6.28 0.00 7.27
N TYR A 72 5.48 0.43 8.24
CA TYR A 72 5.93 1.09 9.45
C TYR A 72 5.61 0.22 10.66
N ALA A 73 6.60 -0.01 11.51
CA ALA A 73 6.40 -0.55 12.86
C ALA A 73 5.89 0.53 13.82
N LEU A 74 4.92 1.32 13.36
CA LEU A 74 4.30 2.40 14.09
C LEU A 74 2.79 2.10 14.17
N GLY A 75 2.35 1.69 15.35
CA GLY A 75 0.97 1.25 15.57
C GLY A 75 -0.06 2.38 15.49
N GLY A 76 -1.33 1.97 15.48
CA GLY A 76 -2.49 2.85 15.46
C GLY A 76 -3.76 2.06 15.12
N GLY A 77 -4.93 2.50 15.61
CA GLY A 77 -6.21 1.81 15.34
C GLY A 77 -6.28 0.37 15.83
N GLY A 78 -5.46 -0.03 16.81
CA GLY A 78 -5.34 -1.43 17.26
C GLY A 78 -4.36 -2.29 16.45
N HIS A 79 -3.70 -1.74 15.42
CA HIS A 79 -2.72 -2.44 14.62
C HIS A 79 -1.29 -2.18 15.08
N ARG A 80 -0.42 -3.18 14.94
CA ARG A 80 1.02 -3.08 15.26
C ARG A 80 1.87 -2.60 14.08
N VAL A 81 1.44 -2.92 12.87
CA VAL A 81 2.10 -2.55 11.61
C VAL A 81 1.11 -1.76 10.78
N THR A 82 1.58 -0.66 10.22
CA THR A 82 0.79 0.23 9.37
C THR A 82 1.49 0.50 8.04
N TYR A 83 0.72 0.96 7.06
CA TYR A 83 1.16 1.28 5.71
C TYR A 83 0.62 2.63 5.31
N ARG A 84 1.45 3.48 4.69
CA ARG A 84 0.98 4.74 4.13
C ARG A 84 0.28 4.48 2.80
N VAL A 85 -0.95 4.96 2.64
CA VAL A 85 -1.77 4.65 1.46
C VAL A 85 -1.09 5.11 0.15
N THR A 86 -0.43 6.28 0.16
CA THR A 86 0.28 6.78 -1.01
C THR A 86 1.43 5.87 -1.46
N GLU A 87 2.18 5.30 -0.52
CA GLU A 87 3.28 4.37 -0.83
C GLU A 87 2.78 3.01 -1.29
N VAL A 88 1.61 2.58 -0.78
CA VAL A 88 0.93 1.39 -1.30
C VAL A 88 0.52 1.62 -2.75
N ALA A 89 -0.07 2.76 -3.08
CA ALA A 89 -0.45 3.09 -4.45
C ALA A 89 0.76 3.12 -5.40
N GLN A 90 1.85 3.79 -5.00
CA GLN A 90 3.10 3.80 -5.75
C GLN A 90 3.65 2.38 -5.97
N TRP A 91 3.58 1.53 -4.94
CA TRP A 91 4.01 0.15 -5.05
C TRP A 91 3.15 -0.63 -6.05
N LEU A 92 1.82 -0.49 -6.03
CA LEU A 92 0.93 -1.16 -6.98
C LEU A 92 1.24 -0.75 -8.42
N GLU A 93 1.37 0.55 -8.67
CA GLU A 93 1.65 1.08 -10.01
C GLU A 93 3.02 0.65 -10.54
N ALA A 94 4.02 0.51 -9.65
CA ALA A 94 5.34 0.01 -10.02
C ALA A 94 5.33 -1.46 -10.50
N HIS A 95 4.29 -2.22 -10.17
CA HIS A 95 4.13 -3.63 -10.58
C HIS A 95 3.16 -3.82 -11.76
N ARG A 96 2.49 -2.77 -12.25
CA ARG A 96 1.49 -2.85 -13.32
C ARG A 96 2.00 -3.49 -14.62
N ASN A 97 3.24 -3.22 -14.99
CA ASN A 97 3.85 -3.67 -16.25
C ASN A 97 4.92 -4.75 -16.05
N ALA A 98 4.96 -5.39 -14.86
CA ALA A 98 5.83 -6.52 -14.61
C ALA A 98 5.18 -7.80 -15.17
N THR A 99 5.15 -7.93 -16.49
CA THR A 99 4.79 -9.14 -17.24
C THR A 99 5.80 -9.31 -18.36
#